data_AF-A0AAP4FXH2-F1
#
_entry.id   AF-A0AAP4FXH2-F1
#
_cell.length_a   1.000
_cell.length_b   1.000
_cell.length_c   1.000
_cell.angle_alpha   90.00
_cell.angle_beta   90.00
_cell.angle_gamma   90.00
#
_symmetry.space_group_name_H-M   'P 1'
#
loop_
_entity.id
_entity.type
_entity.pdbx_description
1 polymer ?
#
loop_
_entity_poly.entity_id
_entity_poly.type
_entity_poly.pdbx_seq_one_letter_code
_entity_poly.pdbx_strand_id
1 'polypeptide(L)'
;MEEFKGTKGPWLTDRNNVHAGRIATLHHCINNDWVEIWSTDWPDTEEKQEANSMLIAAAPELLEALQEMVAIVKKNSYPCPDKPNSNYARAEAAESVIAKALGK
;
A
#
# COMPACT_ATOMS: atom_id res chain seq x y z
N MET A 1 -12.03 -6.03 11.19
CA MET A 1 -11.13 -5.29 10.28
C MET A 1 -11.97 -4.30 9.52
N GLU A 2 -11.42 -3.14 9.19
CA GLU A 2 -12.17 -2.15 8.41
C GLU A 2 -12.12 -2.53 6.93
N GLU A 3 -13.23 -2.33 6.23
CA GLU A 3 -13.35 -2.73 4.82
C GLU A 3 -12.58 -1.78 3.90
N PHE A 4 -11.68 -2.35 3.09
CA PHE A 4 -11.01 -1.65 1.99
C PHE A 4 -12.03 -1.33 0.90
N LYS A 5 -12.18 -0.04 0.58
CA LYS A 5 -13.15 0.46 -0.41
C LYS A 5 -12.68 0.31 -1.87
N GLY A 6 -11.39 0.03 -2.09
CA GLY A 6 -10.83 -0.12 -3.43
C GLY A 6 -11.05 -1.51 -4.04
N THR A 7 -10.40 -1.77 -5.16
CA THR A 7 -10.48 -3.05 -5.88
C THR A 7 -9.87 -4.17 -5.02
N LYS A 8 -10.65 -5.20 -4.68
CA LYS A 8 -10.15 -6.37 -3.95
C LYS A 8 -9.12 -7.13 -4.79
N GLY A 9 -8.12 -7.73 -4.13
CA GLY A 9 -7.12 -8.57 -4.77
C GLY A 9 -7.70 -9.91 -5.27
N PRO A 10 -6.90 -10.70 -6.01
CA PRO A 10 -5.52 -10.38 -6.40
C PRO A 10 -5.46 -9.41 -7.56
N TRP A 11 -4.50 -8.48 -7.53
CA TRP A 11 -4.19 -7.65 -8.69
C TRP A 11 -3.09 -8.33 -9.52
N LEU A 12 -3.17 -8.13 -10.83
CA LEU A 12 -2.20 -8.65 -11.78
C LEU A 12 -1.38 -7.49 -12.34
N THR A 13 -0.14 -7.77 -12.72
CA THR A 13 0.73 -6.82 -13.41
C THR A 13 1.04 -7.33 -14.80
N ASP A 14 1.13 -6.40 -15.74
CA ASP A 14 1.56 -6.65 -17.10
C ASP A 14 2.42 -5.46 -17.56
N ARG A 15 3.39 -5.73 -18.43
CA ARG A 15 4.35 -4.72 -18.93
C ARG A 15 3.90 -4.23 -20.30
N ASN A 16 3.34 -3.03 -20.36
CA ASN A 16 3.03 -2.33 -21.62
C ASN A 16 3.76 -0.97 -21.66
N ASN A 17 4.60 -0.74 -22.67
CA ASN A 17 5.50 0.40 -22.77
C ASN A 17 4.90 1.57 -23.58
N VAL A 18 3.89 2.25 -23.05
CA VAL A 18 3.23 3.37 -23.77
C VAL A 18 3.40 4.75 -23.13
N HIS A 19 4.16 4.89 -22.04
CA HIS A 19 4.29 6.16 -21.32
C HIS A 19 5.70 6.73 -21.32
N ALA A 20 5.82 8.01 -21.66
CA ALA A 20 7.03 8.80 -21.48
C ALA A 20 6.95 9.52 -20.14
N GLY A 21 7.46 8.92 -19.06
CA GLY A 21 7.44 9.56 -17.74
C GLY A 21 7.66 8.64 -16.55
N ARG A 22 7.66 9.27 -15.37
CA ARG A 22 7.90 8.69 -14.03
C ARG A 22 6.56 8.44 -13.29
N ILE A 23 5.66 7.67 -13.93
CA ILE A 23 4.25 7.54 -13.50
C ILE A 23 3.83 6.06 -13.53
N ALA A 24 3.05 5.62 -12.55
CA ALA A 24 2.20 4.43 -12.65
C ALA A 24 0.75 4.84 -12.89
N THR A 25 0.10 4.24 -13.88
CA THR A 25 -1.25 4.62 -14.30
C THR A 25 -2.22 3.46 -14.10
N LEU A 26 -3.31 3.73 -13.38
CA LEU A 26 -4.47 2.85 -13.32
C LEU A 26 -5.38 3.19 -14.51
N HIS A 27 -5.36 2.35 -15.54
CA HIS A 27 -6.18 2.50 -16.75
C HIS A 27 -7.57 1.89 -16.57
N HIS A 28 -8.47 2.20 -17.51
CA HIS A 28 -9.84 1.68 -17.55
C HIS A 28 -10.60 1.95 -16.24
N CYS A 29 -10.39 3.13 -15.65
CA CYS A 29 -11.21 3.59 -14.55
C CYS A 29 -12.61 3.98 -15.06
N ILE A 30 -13.45 4.55 -14.19
CA ILE A 30 -14.81 4.96 -14.52
C ILE A 30 -14.80 5.84 -15.79
N ASN A 31 -15.67 5.53 -16.76
CA ASN A 31 -15.76 6.25 -18.05
C ASN A 31 -14.46 6.28 -18.88
N ASN A 32 -13.59 5.27 -18.73
CA ASN A 32 -12.29 5.22 -19.40
C ASN A 32 -11.31 6.33 -18.94
N ASP A 33 -11.55 6.90 -17.76
CA ASP A 33 -10.60 7.75 -17.07
C ASP A 33 -9.37 6.94 -16.61
N TRP A 34 -8.38 7.65 -16.07
CA TRP A 34 -7.20 7.06 -15.46
C TRP A 34 -6.81 7.79 -14.18
N VAL A 35 -6.16 7.07 -13.28
CA VAL A 35 -5.55 7.65 -12.06
C VAL A 35 -4.05 7.48 -12.15
N GLU A 36 -3.33 8.56 -11.87
CA GLU A 36 -1.86 8.59 -11.89
C GLU A 36 -1.30 8.58 -10.47
N ILE A 37 -0.39 7.65 -10.23
CA ILE A 37 0.44 7.58 -9.04
C ILE A 37 1.85 7.98 -9.46
N TRP A 38 2.42 8.97 -8.80
CA TRP A 38 3.72 9.51 -9.17
C TRP A 38 4.59 9.79 -7.94
N SER A 39 5.91 9.82 -8.17
CA SER A 39 6.91 10.29 -7.22
C SER A 39 7.92 11.14 -7.98
N THR A 40 8.51 12.12 -7.29
CA THR A 40 9.67 12.85 -7.82
C THR A 40 10.88 11.93 -8.04
N ASP A 41 10.91 10.77 -7.36
CA ASP A 41 11.98 9.78 -7.36
C ASP A 41 11.54 8.42 -7.95
N TRP A 42 10.64 8.44 -8.94
CA TRP A 42 10.17 7.21 -9.62
C TRP A 42 11.31 6.55 -10.44
N PRO A 43 11.29 5.21 -10.63
CA PRO A 43 12.39 4.40 -11.14
C PRO A 43 13.21 4.97 -12.31
N ASP A 44 14.53 4.87 -12.13
CA ASP A 44 15.58 5.08 -13.11
C ASP A 44 16.14 3.77 -13.71
N THR A 45 15.71 2.60 -13.19
CA THR A 45 16.11 1.27 -13.66
C THR A 45 14.92 0.33 -13.83
N GLU A 46 15.05 -0.67 -14.70
CA GLU A 46 14.01 -1.70 -14.91
C GLU A 46 13.74 -2.54 -13.65
N GLU A 47 14.79 -2.87 -12.89
CA GLU A 47 14.66 -3.65 -11.66
C GLU A 47 13.75 -2.96 -10.63
N LYS A 48 13.91 -1.64 -10.46
CA LYS A 48 13.02 -0.85 -9.59
C LYS A 48 11.59 -0.82 -10.11
N GLN A 49 11.38 -0.81 -11.44
CA GLN A 49 10.03 -0.85 -12.02
C GLN A 49 9.33 -2.17 -11.71
N GLU A 50 10.03 -3.29 -11.89
CA GLU A 50 9.51 -4.63 -11.60
C GLU A 50 9.20 -4.82 -10.11
N ALA A 51 10.11 -4.39 -9.23
CA ALA A 51 9.88 -4.44 -7.79
C ALA A 51 8.65 -3.62 -7.37
N ASN A 52 8.49 -2.42 -7.95
CA ASN A 52 7.35 -1.57 -7.66
C ASN A 52 6.03 -2.17 -8.19
N SER A 53 6.03 -2.76 -9.39
CA SER A 53 4.81 -3.38 -9.95
C SER A 53 4.35 -4.54 -9.05
N MET A 54 5.25 -5.42 -8.63
CA MET A 54 4.91 -6.54 -7.75
C MET A 54 4.39 -6.08 -6.39
N LEU A 55 4.98 -5.03 -5.80
CA LEU A 55 4.50 -4.46 -4.54
C LEU A 55 3.07 -3.90 -4.68
N ILE A 56 2.79 -3.18 -5.77
CA ILE A 56 1.45 -2.65 -6.06
C ILE A 56 0.45 -3.79 -6.30
N ALA A 57 0.87 -4.85 -7.00
CA ALA A 57 0.02 -6.01 -7.28
C ALA A 57 -0.46 -6.70 -5.99
N ALA A 58 0.42 -6.78 -4.99
CA ALA A 58 0.11 -7.39 -3.70
C ALA A 58 -0.56 -6.43 -2.70
N ALA A 59 -0.79 -5.16 -3.06
CA ALA A 59 -1.24 -4.14 -2.12
C ALA A 59 -2.55 -4.47 -1.37
N PRO A 60 -3.60 -5.03 -2.00
CA PRO A 60 -4.82 -5.42 -1.28
C PRO A 60 -4.56 -6.48 -0.20
N GLU A 61 -3.82 -7.54 -0.53
CA GLU A 61 -3.51 -8.64 0.38
C GLU A 61 -2.53 -8.21 1.48
N LEU A 62 -1.56 -7.35 1.15
CA LEU A 62 -0.66 -6.75 2.12
C LEU A 62 -1.42 -5.88 3.14
N LEU A 63 -2.45 -5.14 2.70
CA LEU A 63 -3.28 -4.33 3.59
C LEU A 63 -4.06 -5.22 4.57
N GLU A 64 -4.69 -6.29 4.09
CA GLU A 64 -5.42 -7.24 4.92
C GLU A 64 -4.49 -7.91 5.95
N ALA A 65 -3.35 -8.45 5.51
CA ALA A 65 -2.37 -9.06 6.40
C ALA A 65 -1.85 -8.08 7.46
N LEU A 66 -1.61 -6.82 7.09
CA LEU A 66 -1.16 -5.80 8.04
C LEU A 66 -2.25 -5.45 9.06
N GLN A 67 -3.51 -5.34 8.65
CA GLN A 67 -4.64 -5.14 9.57
C GLN A 67 -4.74 -6.27 10.60
N GLU A 68 -4.58 -7.53 10.17
CA GLU A 68 -4.58 -8.70 11.07
C GLU A 68 -3.41 -8.64 12.07
N MET A 69 -2.20 -8.38 11.58
CA MET A 69 -1.01 -8.28 12.42
C MET A 69 -1.14 -7.18 13.48
N VAL A 70 -1.61 -5.99 13.09
CA VAL A 70 -1.84 -4.87 14.02
C VAL A 70 -2.86 -5.24 15.09
N ALA A 71 -3.97 -5.89 14.70
CA ALA A 71 -4.98 -6.34 15.65
C ALA A 71 -4.42 -7.34 16.69
N ILE A 72 -3.59 -8.29 16.23
CA ILE A 72 -2.91 -9.27 17.10
C ILE A 72 -1.93 -8.56 18.04
N VAL A 73 -1.08 -7.67 17.51
CA VAL A 73 -0.05 -6.99 18.31
C VAL A 73 -0.68 -6.11 19.39
N LYS A 74 -1.72 -5.32 19.06
CA LYS A 74 -2.38 -4.46 20.05
C LYS A 74 -3.11 -5.23 21.13
N LYS A 75 -3.75 -6.36 20.79
CA LYS A 75 -4.39 -7.23 21.78
C LYS A 75 -3.40 -7.82 22.79
N ASN A 76 -2.16 -8.04 22.38
CA ASN A 76 -1.13 -8.71 23.19
C ASN A 76 -0.03 -7.76 23.71
N SER A 77 -0.18 -6.45 23.52
CA SER A 77 0.80 -5.44 23.95
C SER A 77 0.14 -4.38 24.82
N TYR A 78 0.86 -3.86 25.81
CA TYR A 78 0.41 -2.76 26.65
C TYR A 78 0.97 -1.41 26.16
N PRO A 79 0.23 -0.30 26.31
CA PRO A 79 0.75 1.03 26.00
C PRO A 79 2.05 1.32 26.75
N CYS A 80 3.08 1.74 26.03
CA CYS A 80 4.39 2.08 26.58
C CYS A 80 4.85 3.43 25.99
N PRO A 81 4.25 4.56 26.42
CA PRO A 81 4.45 5.87 25.80
C PRO A 81 5.91 6.33 25.80
N ASP A 82 6.69 5.93 26.81
CA ASP A 82 8.11 6.29 26.92
C ASP A 82 9.04 5.40 26.05
N LYS A 83 8.48 4.45 25.28
CA LYS A 83 9.23 3.48 24.48
C LYS A 83 8.80 3.55 23.00
N PRO A 84 9.39 4.46 22.21
CA PRO A 84 9.00 4.68 20.81
C PRO A 84 9.27 3.48 19.88
N ASN A 85 10.13 2.54 20.31
CA ASN A 85 10.42 1.31 19.58
C ASN A 85 9.64 0.08 20.12
N SER A 86 8.68 0.27 21.02
CA SER A 86 7.86 -0.83 21.53
C SER A 86 6.94 -1.40 20.44
N ASN A 87 6.52 -2.66 20.62
CA ASN A 87 5.53 -3.29 19.74
C ASN A 87 4.24 -2.46 19.64
N TYR A 88 3.82 -1.82 20.75
CA TYR A 88 2.66 -0.94 20.78
C TYR A 88 2.86 0.29 19.89
N ALA A 89 3.97 1.03 20.06
CA ALA A 89 4.26 2.21 19.25
C ALA A 89 4.40 1.87 17.74
N ARG A 90 4.95 0.70 17.41
CA ARG A 90 5.02 0.21 16.02
C ARG A 90 3.64 -0.15 15.46
N ALA A 91 2.75 -0.69 16.28
CA ALA A 91 1.36 -0.95 15.88
C ALA A 91 0.59 0.36 15.64
N GLU A 92 0.80 1.40 16.45
CA GLU A 92 0.21 2.73 16.21
C GLU A 92 0.72 3.37 14.91
N ALA A 93 2.03 3.24 14.63
CA ALA A 93 2.58 3.70 13.35
C ALA A 93 1.96 2.95 12.16
N ALA A 94 1.75 1.64 12.28
CA ALA A 94 1.07 0.84 11.27
C ALA A 94 -0.40 1.24 11.10
N GLU A 95 -1.13 1.56 12.19
CA GLU A 95 -2.50 2.09 12.13
C GLU A 95 -2.58 3.38 11.32
N SER A 96 -1.59 4.28 11.45
CA SER A 96 -1.55 5.52 10.67
C SER A 96 -1.42 5.25 9.16
N VAL A 97 -0.58 4.30 8.76
CA VAL A 97 -0.42 3.93 7.34
C VAL A 97 -1.65 3.19 6.82
N ILE A 98 -2.27 2.33 7.62
CA ILE A 98 -3.54 1.66 7.30
C ILE A 98 -4.66 2.69 7.11
N ALA A 99 -4.77 3.69 8.00
CA ALA A 99 -5.77 4.76 7.88
C ALA A 99 -5.63 5.50 6.55
N LYS A 100 -4.40 5.88 6.19
CA LYS A 100 -4.10 6.48 4.89
C LYS A 100 -4.50 5.57 3.72
N ALA A 101 -4.19 4.27 3.80
CA ALA A 101 -4.55 3.29 2.76
C ALA A 101 -6.08 3.09 2.62
N LEU A 102 -6.83 3.28 3.71
CA LEU A 102 -8.29 3.26 3.73
C LEU A 102 -8.93 4.62 3.36
N GLY A 103 -8.12 5.64 3.06
CA GLY A 103 -8.57 6.98 2.69
C GLY A 103 -9.12 7.79 3.86
N LYS A 104 -8.53 7.64 5.05
CA LYS A 104 -8.88 8.37 6.27
C LYS A 104 -7.81 9.40 6.65
#